data_AF-A0A953P966-F1
#
_entry.id   AF-A0A953P966-F1
#
_cell.length_a   1.000
_cell.length_b   1.000
_cell.length_c   1.000
_cell.angle_alpha   90.00
_cell.angle_beta   90.00
_cell.angle_gamma   90.00
#
_symmetry.space_group_name_H-M   'P 1'
#
loop_
_entity.id
_entity.type
_entity.pdbx_description
1 polymer ?
#
loop_
_entity_poly.entity_id
_entity_poly.type
_entity_poly.pdbx_seq_one_letter_code
_entity_poly.pdbx_strand_id
1 'polypeptide(L)'
;MRVIQRMAGFAVFALLPSAPLQAQPVSLQALVTPSTTIVKDGHVVPFAVHGFIEFKSLAELFPYIESQTQRWNVPGGLNDAQRHELAKDLLRRGIESRVVSMADESPLERLLTHTSDELQQALSHVKAPVPSGYAEAFLAVQEKWKHALNCWSASPSIPGRVLSNWYPIEEGIQLYGATYDSTEHFWQAVKYHPDITLGDLIELLRLLEQRDWVLWLARLDGDPKIYLPNAYAVEFLRHNLARERLHWFREELGLHGLNPADHARVVQQHGTTPFRFSAFEEKVLWGDLADLFHLVYAFSLSDDLIRKTLAARRFDAVYLGDRRVGFISEDFRSLMLEIWQVKYLQIPRFREVIRSIPMEIRLEHFLNDGDSPDIPIPVYVGYLNQMRELARGK
;
A
#
# COMPACT_ATOMS: atom_id res chain seq x y z
N MET A 1 -16.56 21.76 59.85
CA MET A 1 -18.01 22.04 59.97
C MET A 1 -18.43 22.82 58.72
N ARG A 2 -19.38 22.28 57.92
CA ARG A 2 -20.10 22.89 56.77
C ARG A 2 -19.23 23.22 55.52
N VAL A 3 -19.44 22.63 54.33
CA VAL A 3 -20.60 22.61 53.39
C VAL A 3 -20.67 23.87 52.51
N ILE A 4 -20.39 23.65 51.20
CA ILE A 4 -20.90 24.30 49.96
C ILE A 4 -20.54 25.78 49.68
N GLN A 5 -19.84 26.02 48.56
CA GLN A 5 -20.41 26.80 47.43
C GLN A 5 -19.65 26.59 46.12
N ARG A 6 -20.44 26.33 45.07
CA ARG A 6 -20.09 26.14 43.66
C ARG A 6 -19.69 27.48 43.02
N MET A 7 -18.72 27.46 42.12
CA MET A 7 -18.76 28.34 40.94
C MET A 7 -18.47 27.52 39.69
N ALA A 8 -19.50 27.34 38.90
CA ALA A 8 -19.45 26.80 37.55
C ALA A 8 -18.96 27.92 36.62
N GLY A 9 -17.80 27.73 36.01
CA GLY A 9 -17.37 28.49 34.84
C GLY A 9 -17.68 27.66 33.60
N PHE A 10 -18.84 27.89 32.97
CA PHE A 10 -19.11 27.40 31.62
C PHE A 10 -18.22 28.19 30.65
N ALA A 11 -17.13 27.60 30.19
CA ALA A 11 -16.45 28.06 29.00
C ALA A 11 -17.31 27.64 27.79
N VAL A 12 -18.10 28.57 27.28
CA VAL A 12 -18.77 28.43 25.98
C VAL A 12 -17.67 28.54 24.92
N PHE A 13 -17.13 27.41 24.48
CA PHE A 13 -16.42 27.36 23.21
C PHE A 13 -17.47 27.62 22.12
N ALA A 14 -17.43 28.82 21.54
CA ALA A 14 -18.10 29.09 20.28
C ALA A 14 -17.47 28.17 19.23
N LEU A 15 -18.13 27.05 18.95
CA LEU A 15 -17.94 26.28 17.74
C LEU A 15 -18.37 27.19 16.58
N LEU A 16 -17.45 28.03 16.11
CA LEU A 16 -17.57 28.63 14.80
C LEU A 16 -17.64 27.47 13.81
N PRO A 17 -18.72 27.32 13.03
CA PRO A 17 -18.72 26.34 11.95
C PRO A 17 -17.59 26.74 11.01
N SER A 18 -16.52 25.94 11.00
CA SER A 18 -15.51 26.02 9.95
C SER A 18 -16.26 25.88 8.64
N ALA A 19 -16.30 26.95 7.85
CA ALA A 19 -16.82 26.86 6.49
C ALA A 19 -16.14 25.67 5.81
N PRO A 20 -16.87 24.82 5.08
CA PRO A 20 -16.23 23.74 4.32
C PRO A 20 -15.23 24.41 3.38
N LEU A 21 -13.94 24.20 3.64
CA LEU A 21 -12.86 24.62 2.74
C LEU A 21 -13.10 23.86 1.44
N GLN A 22 -13.71 24.52 0.45
CA GLN A 22 -13.88 23.91 -0.86
C GLN A 22 -12.50 23.56 -1.42
N ALA A 23 -12.32 22.31 -1.83
CA ALA A 23 -11.16 21.89 -2.60
C ALA A 23 -11.01 22.81 -3.83
N GLN A 24 -9.82 23.42 -3.99
CA GLN A 24 -9.56 24.23 -5.16
C GLN A 24 -9.38 23.31 -6.38
N PRO A 25 -10.05 23.59 -7.51
CA PRO A 25 -9.89 22.75 -8.69
C PRO A 25 -8.44 22.84 -9.19
N VAL A 26 -7.75 21.70 -9.24
CA VAL A 26 -6.41 21.59 -9.82
C VAL A 26 -6.51 21.83 -11.32
N SER A 27 -5.86 22.87 -11.86
CA SER A 27 -5.82 23.09 -13.31
C SER A 27 -4.84 22.14 -14.00
N LEU A 28 -5.00 21.91 -15.32
CA LEU A 28 -4.05 21.08 -16.07
C LEU A 28 -2.62 21.66 -16.01
N GLN A 29 -2.48 22.99 -16.10
CA GLN A 29 -1.19 23.65 -15.96
C GLN A 29 -0.58 23.44 -14.57
N ALA A 30 -1.38 23.54 -13.51
CA ALA A 30 -0.95 23.25 -12.13
C ALA A 30 -0.51 21.79 -11.97
N LEU A 31 -1.21 20.86 -12.61
CA LEU A 31 -0.86 19.45 -12.58
C LEU A 31 0.52 19.18 -13.20
N VAL A 32 0.83 19.78 -14.35
CA VAL A 32 2.11 19.54 -15.05
C VAL A 32 3.25 20.46 -14.61
N THR A 33 2.99 21.50 -13.83
CA THR A 33 4.03 22.42 -13.35
C THR A 33 4.79 21.78 -12.18
N PRO A 34 6.11 21.56 -12.29
CA PRO A 34 6.84 20.74 -11.31
C PRO A 34 6.82 21.28 -9.88
N SER A 35 6.84 22.60 -9.70
CA SER A 35 6.87 23.26 -8.39
C SER A 35 5.49 23.38 -7.72
N THR A 36 4.42 23.02 -8.43
CA THR A 36 3.07 23.16 -7.87
C THR A 36 2.81 22.07 -6.83
N THR A 37 2.35 22.50 -5.66
CA THR A 37 1.81 21.67 -4.58
C THR A 37 0.30 21.57 -4.72
N ILE A 38 -0.25 20.37 -4.58
CA ILE A 38 -1.71 20.12 -4.59
C ILE A 38 -2.22 20.20 -3.15
N VAL A 39 -3.32 20.92 -2.94
CA VAL A 39 -3.91 21.14 -1.61
C VAL A 39 -5.38 20.73 -1.63
N LYS A 40 -5.78 19.92 -0.65
CA LYS A 40 -7.17 19.52 -0.40
C LYS A 40 -7.54 19.83 1.04
N ASP A 41 -8.69 20.48 1.24
CA ASP A 41 -9.21 20.84 2.57
C ASP A 41 -8.17 21.55 3.47
N GLY A 42 -7.34 22.42 2.87
CA GLY A 42 -6.28 23.15 3.55
C GLY A 42 -4.99 22.37 3.83
N HIS A 43 -4.91 21.10 3.43
CA HIS A 43 -3.76 20.23 3.64
C HIS A 43 -3.06 19.90 2.32
N VAL A 44 -1.73 19.90 2.34
CA VAL A 44 -0.95 19.43 1.19
C VAL A 44 -1.21 17.95 0.98
N VAL A 45 -1.53 17.56 -0.25
CA VAL A 45 -1.63 16.16 -0.65
C VAL A 45 -0.24 15.67 -1.07
N PRO A 46 0.46 14.87 -0.23
CA PRO A 46 1.72 14.29 -0.65
C PRO A 46 1.49 13.22 -1.70
N PHE A 47 2.53 12.94 -2.48
CA PHE A 47 2.62 11.75 -3.30
C PHE A 47 3.90 11.02 -2.96
N ALA A 48 3.93 9.69 -3.14
CA ALA A 48 5.08 8.88 -2.77
C ALA A 48 5.62 8.06 -3.94
N VAL A 49 6.94 7.87 -3.96
CA VAL A 49 7.56 6.81 -4.75
C VAL A 49 7.83 5.64 -3.81
N HIS A 50 7.57 4.42 -4.30
CA HIS A 50 7.64 3.19 -3.51
C HIS A 50 6.75 3.23 -2.24
N GLY A 51 5.68 4.03 -2.21
CA GLY A 51 4.74 4.16 -1.08
C GLY A 51 5.28 4.90 0.15
N PHE A 52 6.60 4.97 0.34
CA PHE A 52 7.23 5.48 1.57
C PHE A 52 8.06 6.76 1.38
N ILE A 53 8.47 7.07 0.14
CA ILE A 53 9.32 8.24 -0.14
C ILE A 53 8.42 9.37 -0.62
N GLU A 54 8.01 10.21 0.32
CA GLU A 54 7.03 11.26 0.10
C GLU A 54 7.62 12.55 -0.47
N PHE A 55 6.85 13.20 -1.33
CA PHE A 55 7.15 14.48 -1.95
C PHE A 55 5.89 15.35 -1.96
N LYS A 56 6.08 16.66 -1.94
CA LYS A 56 5.00 17.65 -2.03
C LYS A 56 4.86 18.23 -3.44
N SER A 57 5.91 18.13 -4.25
CA SER A 57 5.94 18.61 -5.64
C SER A 57 6.87 17.75 -6.51
N LEU A 58 6.70 17.73 -7.83
CA LEU A 58 7.60 16.97 -8.73
C LEU A 58 9.01 17.56 -8.74
N ALA A 59 9.15 18.86 -8.50
CA ALA A 59 10.45 19.48 -8.36
C ALA A 59 11.28 18.87 -7.20
N GLU A 60 10.64 18.45 -6.10
CA GLU A 60 11.31 17.77 -4.99
C GLU A 60 11.74 16.33 -5.35
N LEU A 61 11.04 15.69 -6.30
CA LEU A 61 11.39 14.36 -6.79
C LEU A 61 12.65 14.36 -7.66
N PHE A 62 12.94 15.41 -8.42
CA PHE A 62 14.04 15.38 -9.39
C PHE A 62 15.43 15.18 -8.74
N PRO A 63 15.80 15.90 -7.66
CA PRO A 63 17.05 15.62 -6.94
C PRO A 63 17.09 14.21 -6.35
N TYR A 64 15.94 13.67 -5.94
CA TYR A 64 15.87 12.28 -5.48
C TYR A 64 16.20 11.31 -6.62
N ILE A 65 15.62 11.48 -7.81
CA ILE A 65 15.94 10.67 -8.99
C ILE A 65 17.44 10.72 -9.29
N GLU A 66 18.03 11.92 -9.31
CA GLU A 66 19.47 12.09 -9.51
C GLU A 66 20.27 11.30 -8.47
N SER A 67 19.93 11.44 -7.18
CA SER A 67 20.59 10.71 -6.09
C SER A 67 20.51 9.19 -6.27
N GLN A 68 19.35 8.65 -6.68
CA GLN A 68 19.19 7.21 -6.89
C GLN A 68 19.98 6.71 -8.09
N THR A 69 20.06 7.48 -9.17
CA THR A 69 20.92 7.09 -10.30
C THR A 69 22.40 7.06 -9.95
N GLN A 70 22.87 7.93 -9.05
CA GLN A 70 24.27 7.99 -8.64
C GLN A 70 24.64 6.99 -7.54
N ARG A 71 23.64 6.48 -6.80
CA ARG A 71 23.83 5.61 -5.64
C ARG A 71 24.73 4.41 -5.88
N TRP A 72 24.64 3.78 -7.05
CA TRP A 72 25.46 2.63 -7.44
C TRP A 72 26.34 2.93 -8.65
N ASN A 73 26.78 4.18 -8.80
CA ASN A 73 27.73 4.59 -9.84
C ASN A 73 29.17 4.26 -9.41
N VAL A 74 29.46 2.96 -9.31
CA VAL A 74 30.74 2.39 -8.91
C VAL A 74 31.08 1.19 -9.81
N PRO A 75 32.35 0.76 -9.91
CA PRO A 75 32.71 -0.45 -10.65
C PRO A 75 31.89 -1.67 -10.18
N GLY A 76 31.21 -2.34 -11.12
CA GLY A 76 30.31 -3.47 -10.81
C GLY A 76 28.88 -3.07 -10.40
N GLY A 77 28.57 -1.77 -10.31
CA GLY A 77 27.22 -1.23 -10.11
C GLY A 77 26.43 -1.05 -11.41
N LEU A 78 25.56 -0.03 -11.46
CA LEU A 78 24.69 0.21 -12.62
C LEU A 78 25.46 0.88 -13.78
N ASN A 79 25.26 0.37 -15.00
CA ASN A 79 25.76 1.02 -16.22
C ASN A 79 24.86 2.20 -16.65
N ASP A 80 25.31 2.98 -17.62
CA ASP A 80 24.64 4.20 -18.09
C ASP A 80 23.21 3.94 -18.56
N ALA A 81 22.98 2.86 -19.31
CA ALA A 81 21.65 2.49 -19.80
C ALA A 81 20.72 2.12 -18.64
N GLN A 82 21.20 1.36 -17.66
CA GLN A 82 20.42 1.00 -16.47
C GLN A 82 20.08 2.22 -15.62
N ARG A 83 21.01 3.18 -15.47
CA ARG A 83 20.75 4.44 -14.76
C ARG A 83 19.70 5.30 -15.49
N HIS A 84 19.75 5.34 -16.82
CA HIS A 84 18.75 6.04 -17.63
C HIS A 84 17.36 5.42 -17.50
N GLU A 85 17.25 4.09 -17.56
CA GLU A 85 15.98 3.40 -17.36
C GLU A 85 15.44 3.55 -15.92
N LEU A 86 16.32 3.54 -14.92
CA LEU A 86 15.94 3.85 -13.54
C LEU A 86 15.36 5.26 -13.41
N ALA A 87 16.01 6.26 -14.02
CA ALA A 87 15.52 7.65 -13.98
C ALA A 87 14.12 7.77 -14.61
N LYS A 88 13.92 7.14 -15.78
CA LYS A 88 12.62 7.12 -16.46
C LYS A 88 11.53 6.45 -15.62
N ASP A 89 11.81 5.29 -15.03
CA ASP A 89 10.81 4.57 -14.23
C ASP A 89 10.43 5.37 -12.98
N LEU A 90 11.41 5.94 -12.26
CA LEU A 90 11.15 6.77 -11.09
C LEU A 90 10.35 8.03 -11.46
N LEU A 91 10.67 8.67 -12.59
CA LEU A 91 9.93 9.83 -13.09
C LEU A 91 8.47 9.47 -13.39
N ARG A 92 8.26 8.38 -14.13
CA ARG A 92 6.90 7.89 -14.47
C ARG A 92 6.11 7.55 -13.21
N ARG A 93 6.70 6.85 -12.25
CA ARG A 93 6.06 6.51 -10.97
C ARG A 93 5.70 7.76 -10.17
N GLY A 94 6.59 8.74 -10.11
CA GLY A 94 6.32 10.00 -9.42
C GLY A 94 5.19 10.80 -10.05
N ILE A 95 5.14 10.87 -11.38
CA ILE A 95 4.03 11.51 -12.11
C ILE A 95 2.72 10.74 -11.89
N GLU A 96 2.75 9.41 -12.01
CA GLU A 96 1.59 8.56 -11.74
C GLU A 96 1.06 8.77 -10.32
N SER A 97 1.97 8.87 -9.34
CA SER A 97 1.66 9.10 -7.93
C SER A 97 1.12 10.49 -7.61
N ARG A 98 1.48 11.49 -8.42
CA ARG A 98 0.89 12.84 -8.34
C ARG A 98 -0.53 12.89 -8.89
N VAL A 99 -0.79 12.10 -9.93
CA VAL A 99 -2.08 12.11 -10.65
C VAL A 99 -3.09 11.26 -9.91
N VAL A 100 -2.70 10.08 -9.46
CA VAL A 100 -3.59 9.17 -8.74
C VAL A 100 -3.23 9.24 -7.28
N SER A 101 -4.20 9.49 -6.41
CA SER A 101 -3.96 9.64 -4.98
C SER A 101 -5.10 9.04 -4.18
N MET A 102 -4.74 8.53 -3.00
CA MET A 102 -5.65 8.01 -1.99
C MET A 102 -6.36 9.13 -1.21
N ALA A 103 -5.85 10.36 -1.30
CA ALA A 103 -6.43 11.50 -0.61
C ALA A 103 -7.32 12.31 -1.55
N ASP A 104 -6.97 12.37 -2.84
CA ASP A 104 -7.67 13.23 -3.80
C ASP A 104 -7.62 12.69 -5.23
N GLU A 105 -8.78 12.46 -5.84
CA GLU A 105 -8.88 12.05 -7.24
C GLU A 105 -8.97 13.24 -8.20
N SER A 106 -9.07 14.47 -7.70
CA SER A 106 -9.12 15.67 -8.54
C SER A 106 -7.96 15.78 -9.56
N PRO A 107 -6.71 15.35 -9.27
CA PRO A 107 -5.64 15.38 -10.26
C PRO A 107 -5.84 14.35 -11.38
N LEU A 108 -6.36 13.16 -11.06
CA LEU A 108 -6.70 12.13 -12.03
C LEU A 108 -7.86 12.59 -12.91
N GLU A 109 -8.95 13.05 -12.31
CA GLU A 109 -10.10 13.60 -13.04
C GLU A 109 -9.65 14.73 -13.99
N ARG A 110 -8.78 15.62 -13.50
CA ARG A 110 -8.24 16.70 -14.34
C ARG A 110 -7.46 16.16 -15.53
N LEU A 111 -6.62 15.14 -15.34
CA LEU A 111 -5.85 14.53 -16.42
C LEU A 111 -6.75 13.85 -17.47
N LEU A 112 -7.80 13.15 -17.02
CA LEU A 112 -8.70 12.37 -17.87
C LEU A 112 -9.72 13.22 -18.64
N THR A 113 -10.07 14.40 -18.12
CA THR A 113 -10.99 15.34 -18.77
C THR A 113 -10.35 16.18 -19.88
N HIS A 114 -9.04 16.04 -20.09
CA HIS A 114 -8.30 16.71 -21.17
C HIS A 114 -7.80 15.70 -22.21
N THR A 115 -7.70 16.17 -23.44
CA THR A 115 -7.10 15.44 -24.56
C THR A 115 -5.58 15.39 -24.44
N SER A 116 -4.94 14.51 -25.22
CA SER A 116 -3.49 14.44 -25.29
C SER A 116 -2.87 15.70 -25.90
N ASP A 117 -3.56 16.37 -26.82
CA ASP A 117 -3.10 17.64 -27.41
C ASP A 117 -3.13 18.78 -26.39
N GLU A 118 -4.18 18.87 -25.57
CA GLU A 118 -4.27 19.85 -24.48
C GLU A 118 -3.20 19.60 -23.40
N LEU A 119 -2.92 18.33 -23.08
CA LEU A 119 -1.83 17.95 -22.18
C LEU A 119 -0.46 18.35 -22.77
N GLN A 120 -0.21 18.05 -24.04
CA GLN A 120 1.02 18.48 -24.72
C GLN A 120 1.16 20.00 -24.73
N GLN A 121 0.07 20.72 -24.98
CA GLN A 121 0.08 22.18 -24.93
C GLN A 121 0.44 22.70 -23.53
N ALA A 122 -0.16 22.17 -22.47
CA ALA A 122 0.18 22.54 -21.09
C ALA A 122 1.64 22.22 -20.73
N LEU A 123 2.14 21.07 -21.19
CA LEU A 123 3.55 20.67 -21.03
C LEU A 123 4.50 21.62 -21.77
N SER A 124 4.14 22.08 -22.98
CA SER A 124 4.94 23.03 -23.76
C SER A 124 5.09 24.40 -23.09
N HIS A 125 4.16 24.75 -22.19
CA HIS A 125 4.19 25.98 -21.41
C HIS A 125 5.00 25.85 -20.11
N VAL A 126 5.48 24.65 -19.75
CA VAL A 126 6.34 24.46 -18.58
C VAL A 126 7.71 25.09 -18.86
N LYS A 127 8.01 26.19 -18.16
CA LYS A 127 9.29 26.92 -18.30
C LYS A 127 10.38 26.45 -17.34
N ALA A 128 10.00 25.74 -16.28
CA ALA A 128 10.93 25.24 -15.28
C ALA A 128 11.81 24.12 -15.88
N PRO A 129 13.07 23.96 -15.42
CA PRO A 129 13.87 22.80 -15.79
C PRO A 129 13.16 21.51 -15.38
N VAL A 130 13.09 20.55 -16.31
CA VAL A 130 12.53 19.22 -16.08
C VAL A 130 13.47 18.14 -16.60
N PRO A 131 13.45 16.94 -16.02
CA PRO A 131 14.22 15.81 -16.55
C PRO A 131 13.83 15.47 -18.00
N SER A 132 14.75 14.85 -18.72
CA SER A 132 14.45 14.28 -20.04
C SER A 132 13.34 13.24 -19.93
N GLY A 133 12.40 13.23 -20.88
CA GLY A 133 11.26 12.31 -20.88
C GLY A 133 10.04 12.79 -20.06
N TYR A 134 10.03 14.01 -19.53
CA TYR A 134 8.95 14.52 -18.67
C TYR A 134 7.58 14.54 -19.36
N ALA A 135 7.53 15.05 -20.59
CA ALA A 135 6.28 15.12 -21.35
C ALA A 135 5.78 13.73 -21.73
N GLU A 136 6.69 12.87 -22.18
CA GLU A 136 6.44 11.48 -22.55
C GLU A 136 5.90 10.67 -21.36
N ALA A 137 6.44 10.89 -20.17
CA ALA A 137 5.97 10.23 -18.95
C ALA A 137 4.55 10.66 -18.57
N PHE A 138 4.21 11.95 -18.68
CA PHE A 138 2.83 12.43 -18.47
C PHE A 138 1.84 11.84 -19.47
N LEU A 139 2.21 11.80 -20.74
CA LEU A 139 1.37 11.20 -21.79
C LEU A 139 1.18 9.70 -21.56
N ALA A 140 2.23 8.98 -21.16
CA ALA A 140 2.13 7.57 -20.82
C ALA A 140 1.20 7.31 -19.61
N VAL A 141 1.24 8.19 -18.61
CA VAL A 141 0.33 8.13 -17.44
C VAL A 141 -1.11 8.43 -17.87
N GLN A 142 -1.35 9.47 -18.68
CA GLN A 142 -2.69 9.76 -19.20
C GLN A 142 -3.24 8.59 -19.99
N GLU A 143 -2.45 8.04 -20.91
CA GLU A 143 -2.86 6.92 -21.77
C GLU A 143 -3.20 5.68 -20.94
N LYS A 144 -2.38 5.34 -19.94
CA LYS A 144 -2.67 4.24 -19.02
C LYS A 144 -4.03 4.43 -18.34
N TRP A 145 -4.22 5.58 -17.69
CA TRP A 145 -5.37 5.79 -16.80
C TRP A 145 -6.68 6.10 -17.52
N LYS A 146 -6.62 6.62 -18.75
CA LYS A 146 -7.80 6.83 -19.60
C LYS A 146 -8.51 5.53 -19.97
N HIS A 147 -7.75 4.44 -20.01
CA HIS A 147 -8.25 3.09 -20.28
C HIS A 147 -8.26 2.23 -19.03
N ALA A 148 -8.39 2.82 -17.84
CA ALA A 148 -8.36 2.10 -16.57
C ALA A 148 -9.55 2.43 -15.67
N LEU A 149 -9.98 1.44 -14.89
CA LEU A 149 -10.81 1.63 -13.71
C LEU A 149 -9.92 1.43 -12.48
N ASN A 150 -9.79 2.48 -11.66
CA ASN A 150 -9.09 2.38 -10.37
C ASN A 150 -9.91 1.51 -9.41
N CYS A 151 -9.42 0.32 -9.09
CA CYS A 151 -10.12 -0.69 -8.29
C CYS A 151 -9.86 -0.51 -6.79
N TRP A 152 -9.74 0.73 -6.34
CA TRP A 152 -9.45 1.09 -4.96
C TRP A 152 -10.73 1.27 -4.11
N SER A 153 -10.62 1.00 -2.81
CA SER A 153 -11.70 0.98 -1.82
C SER A 153 -12.42 2.31 -1.61
N ALA A 154 -11.75 3.44 -1.82
CA ALA A 154 -12.38 4.76 -1.77
C ALA A 154 -12.65 5.37 -3.14
N SER A 155 -12.59 4.57 -4.21
CA SER A 155 -13.02 5.01 -5.54
C SER A 155 -14.43 5.63 -5.49
N PRO A 156 -14.72 6.73 -6.19
CA PRO A 156 -16.06 7.28 -6.30
C PRO A 156 -16.98 6.35 -7.10
N SER A 157 -16.40 5.46 -7.91
CA SER A 157 -17.12 4.43 -8.65
C SER A 157 -17.46 3.25 -7.74
N ILE A 158 -18.75 2.92 -7.63
CA ILE A 158 -19.20 1.72 -6.91
C ILE A 158 -18.51 0.45 -7.46
N PRO A 159 -18.46 0.21 -8.79
CA PRO A 159 -17.67 -0.88 -9.36
C PRO A 159 -16.21 -0.90 -8.90
N GLY A 160 -15.54 0.26 -8.90
CA GLY A 160 -14.14 0.38 -8.44
C GLY A 160 -13.97 -0.07 -6.99
N ARG A 161 -14.86 0.39 -6.10
CA ARG A 161 -14.83 0.01 -4.68
C ARG A 161 -15.04 -1.48 -4.46
N VAL A 162 -16.03 -2.06 -5.14
CA VAL A 162 -16.35 -3.50 -5.01
C VAL A 162 -15.19 -4.39 -5.45
N LEU A 163 -14.40 -3.94 -6.43
CA LEU A 163 -13.22 -4.65 -6.91
C LEU A 163 -11.99 -4.54 -5.99
N SER A 164 -12.04 -3.67 -4.98
CA SER A 164 -10.95 -3.57 -4.01
C SER A 164 -10.92 -4.76 -3.07
N ASN A 165 -9.73 -5.23 -2.71
CA ASN A 165 -9.57 -6.29 -1.71
C ASN A 165 -10.11 -5.89 -0.33
N TRP A 166 -10.06 -4.59 -0.03
CA TRP A 166 -10.55 -3.97 1.20
C TRP A 166 -12.06 -3.89 1.30
N TYR A 167 -12.80 -4.17 0.22
CA TYR A 167 -14.25 -4.02 0.22
C TYR A 167 -14.89 -4.91 1.29
N PRO A 168 -15.54 -4.33 2.32
CA PRO A 168 -16.23 -5.09 3.36
C PRO A 168 -17.35 -5.96 2.80
N ILE A 169 -17.39 -7.23 3.20
CA ILE A 169 -18.43 -8.19 2.85
C ILE A 169 -19.20 -8.50 4.14
N GLU A 170 -20.39 -7.90 4.28
CA GLU A 170 -21.18 -7.97 5.52
C GLU A 170 -21.52 -9.40 5.95
N GLU A 171 -21.85 -10.28 4.98
CA GLU A 171 -22.08 -11.71 5.23
C GLU A 171 -20.79 -12.53 5.43
N GLY A 172 -19.63 -11.89 5.31
CA GLY A 172 -18.32 -12.50 5.28
C GLY A 172 -18.01 -13.28 4.01
N ILE A 173 -16.74 -13.65 3.84
CA ILE A 173 -16.25 -14.54 2.80
C ILE A 173 -15.61 -15.77 3.43
N GLN A 174 -16.07 -16.95 3.02
CA GLN A 174 -15.54 -18.22 3.53
C GLN A 174 -14.29 -18.63 2.75
N LEU A 175 -13.16 -18.70 3.43
CA LEU A 175 -11.85 -19.05 2.86
C LEU A 175 -11.14 -20.05 3.78
N TYR A 176 -10.75 -21.20 3.24
CA TYR A 176 -9.99 -22.24 3.95
C TYR A 176 -10.59 -22.63 5.33
N GLY A 177 -11.91 -22.76 5.40
CA GLY A 177 -12.62 -23.25 6.59
C GLY A 177 -12.94 -22.18 7.65
N ALA A 178 -12.58 -20.92 7.43
CA ALA A 178 -12.95 -19.80 8.30
C ALA A 178 -13.64 -18.69 7.48
N THR A 179 -14.30 -17.78 8.19
CA THR A 179 -14.99 -16.61 7.59
C THR A 179 -14.17 -15.35 7.86
N TYR A 180 -14.14 -14.46 6.88
CA TYR A 180 -13.39 -13.21 6.91
C TYR A 180 -14.25 -12.04 6.43
N ASP A 181 -13.94 -10.84 6.88
CA ASP A 181 -14.73 -9.64 6.56
C ASP A 181 -14.45 -9.09 5.15
N SER A 182 -13.28 -9.40 4.59
CA SER A 182 -12.87 -9.01 3.24
C SER A 182 -11.81 -9.98 2.71
N THR A 183 -11.48 -9.88 1.42
CA THR A 183 -10.34 -10.66 0.87
C THR A 183 -9.01 -10.16 1.42
N GLU A 184 -8.90 -8.87 1.71
CA GLU A 184 -7.71 -8.29 2.33
C GLU A 184 -7.52 -8.78 3.76
N HIS A 185 -8.60 -8.83 4.54
CA HIS A 185 -8.56 -9.37 5.89
C HIS A 185 -8.03 -10.81 5.89
N PHE A 186 -8.56 -11.69 5.03
CA PHE A 186 -7.99 -13.02 4.88
C PHE A 186 -6.49 -12.97 4.56
N TRP A 187 -6.11 -12.09 3.63
CA TRP A 187 -4.75 -11.91 3.18
C TRP A 187 -3.78 -11.51 4.29
N GLN A 188 -4.22 -10.64 5.22
CA GLN A 188 -3.41 -10.27 6.38
C GLN A 188 -3.40 -11.36 7.46
N ALA A 189 -4.54 -11.97 7.73
CA ALA A 189 -4.67 -12.99 8.77
C ALA A 189 -3.89 -14.28 8.45
N VAL A 190 -3.84 -14.69 7.18
CA VAL A 190 -3.21 -15.95 6.76
C VAL A 190 -1.69 -15.95 6.97
N LYS A 191 -1.07 -14.77 7.02
CA LYS A 191 0.37 -14.61 7.26
C LYS A 191 0.79 -15.07 8.65
N TYR A 192 -0.15 -15.17 9.59
CA TYR A 192 0.10 -15.73 10.91
C TYR A 192 -0.19 -17.24 10.92
N HIS A 193 0.77 -18.02 11.41
CA HIS A 193 0.52 -19.42 11.72
C HIS A 193 -0.59 -19.53 12.79
N PRO A 194 -1.52 -20.51 12.70
CA PRO A 194 -2.64 -20.62 13.63
C PRO A 194 -2.24 -20.61 15.11
N ASP A 195 -1.09 -21.22 15.45
CA ASP A 195 -0.57 -21.34 16.82
C ASP A 195 0.13 -20.07 17.35
N ILE A 196 0.34 -19.05 16.52
CA ILE A 196 1.05 -17.83 16.97
C ILE A 196 0.15 -16.99 17.83
N THR A 197 0.58 -16.76 19.06
CA THR A 197 -0.16 -15.98 20.05
C THR A 197 0.24 -14.51 20.03
N LEU A 198 -0.59 -13.66 20.62
CA LEU A 198 -0.25 -12.25 20.82
C LEU A 198 1.02 -12.08 21.67
N GLY A 199 1.21 -12.94 22.67
CA GLY A 199 2.42 -12.96 23.49
C GLY A 199 3.68 -13.22 22.67
N ASP A 200 3.60 -14.11 21.67
CA ASP A 200 4.70 -14.37 20.73
C ASP A 200 5.05 -13.12 19.92
N LEU A 201 4.04 -12.41 19.41
CA LEU A 201 4.25 -11.18 18.63
C LEU A 201 4.91 -10.08 19.46
N ILE A 202 4.46 -9.89 20.70
CA ILE A 202 5.03 -8.90 21.63
C ILE A 202 6.49 -9.23 21.95
N GLU A 203 6.83 -10.51 22.12
CA GLU A 203 8.21 -10.95 22.35
C GLU A 203 9.09 -10.68 21.12
N LEU A 204 8.61 -11.02 19.93
CA LEU A 204 9.34 -10.74 18.68
C LEU A 204 9.57 -9.23 18.49
N LEU A 205 8.57 -8.39 18.75
CA LEU A 205 8.71 -6.94 18.69
C LEU A 205 9.79 -6.43 19.64
N ARG A 206 9.86 -6.95 20.87
CA ARG A 206 10.93 -6.59 21.82
C ARG A 206 12.32 -6.98 21.30
N LEU A 207 12.45 -8.15 20.68
CA LEU A 207 13.70 -8.60 20.08
C LEU A 207 14.12 -7.70 18.91
N LEU A 208 13.17 -7.30 18.05
CA LEU A 208 13.46 -6.38 16.95
C LEU A 208 13.85 -4.99 17.48
N GLU A 209 13.20 -4.48 18.53
CA GLU A 209 13.48 -3.16 19.11
C GLU A 209 14.89 -3.07 19.71
N GLN A 210 15.43 -4.19 20.20
CA GLN A 210 16.78 -4.26 20.80
C GLN A 210 17.90 -4.36 19.76
N ARG A 211 17.57 -4.63 18.50
CA ARG A 211 18.55 -4.83 17.43
C ARG A 211 18.86 -3.52 16.72
N ASP A 212 20.14 -3.31 16.43
CA ASP A 212 20.58 -2.27 15.49
C ASP A 212 20.40 -2.77 14.05
N TRP A 213 19.53 -2.08 13.31
CA TRP A 213 19.20 -2.40 11.92
C TRP A 213 20.08 -1.70 10.90
N VAL A 214 20.94 -0.75 11.29
CA VAL A 214 21.70 0.10 10.38
C VAL A 214 22.54 -0.72 9.41
N LEU A 215 23.36 -1.64 9.89
CA LEU A 215 24.21 -2.47 9.02
C LEU A 215 23.39 -3.48 8.20
N TRP A 216 22.30 -3.98 8.76
CA TRP A 216 21.44 -4.95 8.07
C TRP A 216 20.72 -4.30 6.88
N LEU A 217 20.19 -3.08 7.06
CA LEU A 217 19.56 -2.27 6.00
C LEU A 217 20.61 -1.79 4.98
N ALA A 218 21.78 -1.34 5.45
CA ALA A 218 22.87 -0.88 4.57
C ALA A 218 23.30 -1.94 3.54
N ARG A 219 23.24 -3.23 3.89
CA ARG A 219 23.50 -4.33 2.96
C ARG A 219 22.44 -4.40 1.85
N LEU A 220 21.16 -4.31 2.19
CA LEU A 220 20.07 -4.31 1.19
C LEU A 220 20.18 -3.09 0.28
N ASP A 221 20.53 -1.96 0.89
CA ASP A 221 20.70 -0.66 0.25
C ASP A 221 21.91 -0.59 -0.70
N GLY A 222 22.98 -1.30 -0.39
CA GLY A 222 24.24 -1.24 -1.11
C GLY A 222 24.27 -2.07 -2.40
N ASP A 223 23.38 -3.05 -2.54
CA ASP A 223 23.34 -3.93 -3.72
C ASP A 223 22.13 -3.61 -4.62
N PRO A 224 22.35 -3.07 -5.84
CA PRO A 224 21.25 -2.75 -6.75
C PRO A 224 20.46 -3.99 -7.20
N LYS A 225 21.06 -5.18 -7.14
CA LYS A 225 20.37 -6.45 -7.47
C LYS A 225 19.39 -6.87 -6.38
N ILE A 226 19.57 -6.38 -5.16
CA ILE A 226 18.64 -6.58 -4.05
C ILE A 226 17.64 -5.43 -4.01
N TYR A 227 18.11 -4.19 -4.00
CA TYR A 227 17.26 -3.01 -3.82
C TYR A 227 16.26 -2.82 -4.96
N LEU A 228 16.72 -2.73 -6.21
CA LEU A 228 15.84 -2.34 -7.34
C LEU A 228 14.61 -3.25 -7.52
N PRO A 229 14.73 -4.59 -7.50
CA PRO A 229 13.56 -5.45 -7.60
C PRO A 229 12.67 -5.44 -6.35
N ASN A 230 13.16 -4.94 -5.21
CA ASN A 230 12.47 -4.98 -3.91
C ASN A 230 12.32 -3.60 -3.26
N ALA A 231 12.39 -2.50 -4.02
CA ALA A 231 12.54 -1.16 -3.46
C ALA A 231 11.40 -0.82 -2.47
N TYR A 232 10.16 -1.18 -2.82
CA TYR A 232 9.02 -1.04 -1.91
C TYR A 232 9.23 -1.80 -0.59
N ALA A 233 9.61 -3.07 -0.64
CA ALA A 233 9.83 -3.89 0.55
C ALA A 233 11.01 -3.39 1.41
N VAL A 234 12.06 -2.88 0.79
CA VAL A 234 13.21 -2.31 1.52
C VAL A 234 12.82 -1.01 2.21
N GLU A 235 12.07 -0.11 1.56
CA GLU A 235 11.60 1.13 2.19
C GLU A 235 10.53 0.86 3.25
N PHE A 236 9.66 -0.12 3.03
CA PHE A 236 8.74 -0.66 4.04
C PHE A 236 9.50 -1.11 5.30
N LEU A 237 10.57 -1.90 5.13
CA LEU A 237 11.40 -2.36 6.24
C LEU A 237 12.11 -1.20 6.93
N ARG A 238 12.63 -0.23 6.16
CA ARG A 238 13.27 0.97 6.72
C ARG A 238 12.30 1.74 7.62
N HIS A 239 11.05 1.88 7.19
CA HIS A 239 10.00 2.54 7.97
C HIS A 239 9.64 1.72 9.22
N ASN A 240 9.33 0.43 9.06
CA ASN A 240 8.75 -0.40 10.12
C ASN A 240 9.76 -0.96 11.13
N LEU A 241 11.06 -1.00 10.79
CA LEU A 241 12.13 -1.32 11.73
C LEU A 241 12.60 -0.12 12.55
N ALA A 242 12.11 1.10 12.28
CA ALA A 242 12.35 2.25 13.12
C ALA A 242 11.84 1.98 14.54
N ARG A 243 12.59 2.42 15.56
CA ARG A 243 12.28 2.11 16.95
C ARG A 243 10.91 2.62 17.36
N GLU A 244 10.54 3.80 16.89
CA GLU A 244 9.25 4.44 17.12
C GLU A 244 8.11 3.59 16.54
N ARG A 245 8.32 2.97 15.37
CA ARG A 245 7.32 2.09 14.75
C ARG A 245 7.19 0.74 15.43
N LEU A 246 8.30 0.11 15.81
CA LEU A 246 8.29 -1.12 16.62
C LEU A 246 7.60 -0.90 17.97
N HIS A 247 7.83 0.26 18.58
CA HIS A 247 7.13 0.67 19.81
C HIS A 247 5.63 0.84 19.57
N TRP A 248 5.26 1.56 18.52
CA TRP A 248 3.87 1.78 18.13
C TRP A 248 3.11 0.46 17.93
N PHE A 249 3.65 -0.49 17.17
CA PHE A 249 3.04 -1.83 17.00
C PHE A 249 2.72 -2.49 18.35
N ARG A 250 3.65 -2.42 19.30
CA ARG A 250 3.45 -3.03 20.61
C ARG A 250 2.36 -2.33 21.42
N GLU A 251 2.29 -1.01 21.36
CA GLU A 251 1.24 -0.25 22.06
C GLU A 251 -0.14 -0.54 21.47
N GLU A 252 -0.29 -0.48 20.15
CA GLU A 252 -1.56 -0.72 19.45
C GLU A 252 -2.10 -2.13 19.70
N LEU A 253 -1.24 -3.16 19.65
CA LEU A 253 -1.62 -4.53 20.01
C LEU A 253 -2.20 -4.64 21.43
N GLY A 254 -1.80 -3.76 22.34
CA GLY A 254 -2.30 -3.69 23.72
C GLY A 254 -3.64 -2.97 23.89
N LEU A 255 -4.09 -2.18 22.91
CA LEU A 255 -5.31 -1.35 23.01
C LEU A 255 -6.60 -2.12 22.75
N HIS A 256 -6.52 -3.33 22.19
CA HIS A 256 -7.70 -4.09 21.73
C HIS A 256 -8.28 -5.06 22.77
N GLY A 257 -7.86 -4.98 24.03
CA GLY A 257 -8.36 -5.85 25.10
C GLY A 257 -8.11 -7.35 24.86
N LEU A 258 -7.06 -7.67 24.11
CA LEU A 258 -6.67 -9.04 23.79
C LEU A 258 -5.83 -9.65 24.93
N ASN A 259 -5.97 -10.96 25.12
CA ASN A 259 -5.12 -11.71 26.04
C ASN A 259 -3.83 -12.14 25.35
N PRO A 260 -2.69 -12.26 26.08
CA PRO A 260 -1.44 -12.77 25.51
C PRO A 260 -1.55 -14.18 24.90
N ALA A 261 -2.50 -15.00 25.37
CA ALA A 261 -2.75 -16.35 24.85
C ALA A 261 -3.69 -16.38 23.64
N ASP A 262 -4.26 -15.23 23.24
CA ASP A 262 -5.11 -15.16 22.07
C ASP A 262 -4.27 -15.37 20.80
N HIS A 263 -4.80 -16.14 19.86
CA HIS A 263 -4.09 -16.52 18.64
C HIS A 263 -4.30 -15.46 17.56
N ALA A 264 -3.20 -14.92 17.02
CA ALA A 264 -3.20 -13.75 16.13
C ALA A 264 -4.11 -13.93 14.91
N ARG A 265 -4.08 -15.11 14.27
CA ARG A 265 -4.95 -15.40 13.12
C ARG A 265 -6.43 -15.52 13.51
N VAL A 266 -6.71 -16.10 14.67
CA VAL A 266 -8.09 -16.38 15.13
C VAL A 266 -8.78 -15.10 15.57
N VAL A 267 -8.07 -14.19 16.24
CA VAL A 267 -8.68 -12.93 16.69
C VAL A 267 -9.10 -12.02 15.55
N GLN A 268 -8.48 -12.19 14.39
CA GLN A 268 -8.83 -11.46 13.17
C GLN A 268 -10.13 -12.03 12.57
N GLN A 269 -10.30 -13.35 12.46
CA GLN A 269 -11.45 -14.00 11.80
C GLN A 269 -12.82 -13.41 12.16
N HIS A 270 -13.72 -13.40 11.17
CA HIS A 270 -15.11 -12.99 11.35
C HIS A 270 -15.79 -13.84 12.43
N GLY A 271 -16.35 -13.18 13.44
CA GLY A 271 -16.98 -13.81 14.60
C GLY A 271 -18.35 -13.24 14.91
N THR A 272 -18.73 -13.25 16.19
CA THR A 272 -20.01 -12.67 16.64
C THR A 272 -20.08 -11.15 16.51
N THR A 273 -18.93 -10.50 16.46
CA THR A 273 -18.79 -9.07 16.17
C THR A 273 -18.21 -8.96 14.76
N PRO A 274 -19.01 -8.56 13.76
CA PRO A 274 -18.50 -8.23 12.43
C PRO A 274 -17.49 -7.08 12.54
N PHE A 275 -16.39 -7.13 11.79
CA PHE A 275 -15.36 -6.08 11.74
C PHE A 275 -14.76 -5.73 13.11
N ARG A 276 -14.09 -6.69 13.74
CA ARG A 276 -13.38 -6.46 15.01
C ARG A 276 -12.34 -5.34 14.90
N PHE A 277 -11.72 -5.23 13.72
CA PHE A 277 -10.74 -4.22 13.37
C PHE A 277 -11.28 -3.42 12.18
N SER A 278 -10.97 -2.13 12.14
CA SER A 278 -11.17 -1.33 10.94
C SER A 278 -10.26 -1.82 9.81
N ALA A 279 -10.64 -1.55 8.56
CA ALA A 279 -9.79 -1.82 7.40
C ALA A 279 -8.36 -1.25 7.57
N PHE A 280 -8.25 -0.05 8.16
CA PHE A 280 -6.95 0.55 8.44
C PHE A 280 -6.12 -0.29 9.43
N GLU A 281 -6.73 -0.78 10.51
CA GLU A 281 -6.04 -1.61 11.51
C GLU A 281 -5.68 -2.99 10.94
N GLU A 282 -6.58 -3.62 10.17
CA GLU A 282 -6.27 -4.85 9.43
C GLU A 282 -5.00 -4.68 8.58
N LYS A 283 -4.85 -3.51 7.93
CA LYS A 283 -3.66 -3.20 7.14
C LYS A 283 -2.43 -2.94 7.98
N VAL A 284 -2.48 -1.83 8.72
CA VAL A 284 -1.31 -1.12 9.23
C VAL A 284 -0.86 -1.73 10.55
N LEU A 285 -1.77 -2.35 11.31
CA LEU A 285 -1.40 -3.09 12.51
C LEU A 285 -1.08 -4.54 12.17
N TRP A 286 -2.05 -5.30 11.66
CA TRP A 286 -1.89 -6.74 11.48
C TRP A 286 -1.09 -7.09 10.21
N GLY A 287 -1.45 -6.51 9.08
CA GLY A 287 -0.78 -6.81 7.81
C GLY A 287 0.69 -6.42 7.82
N ASP A 288 0.98 -5.16 8.14
CA ASP A 288 2.34 -4.64 8.13
C ASP A 288 3.21 -5.31 9.21
N LEU A 289 2.65 -5.68 10.36
CA LEU A 289 3.42 -6.44 11.36
C LEU A 289 3.78 -7.84 10.86
N ALA A 290 2.86 -8.53 10.19
CA ALA A 290 3.17 -9.83 9.60
C ALA A 290 4.22 -9.71 8.49
N ASP A 291 4.06 -8.72 7.61
CA ASP A 291 4.98 -8.42 6.51
C ASP A 291 6.38 -8.11 7.04
N LEU A 292 6.47 -7.33 8.11
CA LEU A 292 7.74 -7.03 8.79
C LEU A 292 8.47 -8.33 9.19
N PHE A 293 7.79 -9.26 9.87
CA PHE A 293 8.42 -10.51 10.29
C PHE A 293 8.85 -11.39 9.12
N HIS A 294 7.97 -11.59 8.13
CA HIS A 294 8.29 -12.42 6.97
C HIS A 294 9.41 -11.81 6.11
N LEU A 295 9.41 -10.49 5.91
CA LEU A 295 10.46 -9.82 5.14
C LEU A 295 11.81 -9.81 5.86
N VAL A 296 11.83 -9.60 7.18
CA VAL A 296 13.06 -9.74 7.97
C VAL A 296 13.60 -11.16 7.82
N TYR A 297 12.76 -12.20 7.86
CA TYR A 297 13.19 -13.56 7.57
C TYR A 297 13.75 -13.71 6.15
N ALA A 298 13.01 -13.26 5.14
CA ALA A 298 13.33 -13.44 3.73
C ALA A 298 14.65 -12.76 3.33
N PHE A 299 14.91 -11.56 3.85
CA PHE A 299 16.12 -10.80 3.54
C PHE A 299 17.31 -11.14 4.45
N SER A 300 17.11 -11.77 5.61
CA SER A 300 18.21 -12.14 6.50
C SER A 300 19.08 -13.27 5.92
N LEU A 301 20.39 -13.20 6.20
CA LEU A 301 21.32 -14.26 5.83
C LEU A 301 20.98 -15.57 6.56
N SER A 302 21.38 -16.72 6.00
CA SER A 302 21.03 -18.05 6.54
C SER A 302 21.58 -18.31 7.94
N ASP A 303 22.68 -17.65 8.29
CA ASP A 303 23.36 -17.75 9.59
C ASP A 303 22.92 -16.69 10.60
N ASP A 304 22.12 -15.70 10.20
CA ASP A 304 21.61 -14.66 11.09
C ASP A 304 20.68 -15.25 12.16
N LEU A 305 20.94 -14.92 13.42
CA LEU A 305 20.16 -15.41 14.56
C LEU A 305 18.69 -14.99 14.47
N ILE A 306 18.38 -13.78 13.98
CA ILE A 306 16.99 -13.33 13.88
C ILE A 306 16.20 -14.20 12.91
N ARG A 307 16.84 -14.68 11.84
CA ARG A 307 16.21 -15.57 10.87
C ARG A 307 15.81 -16.90 11.51
N LYS A 308 16.65 -17.46 12.38
CA LYS A 308 16.34 -18.69 13.12
C LYS A 308 15.20 -18.48 14.11
N THR A 309 15.20 -17.35 14.82
CA THR A 309 14.12 -16.99 15.75
C THR A 309 12.78 -16.87 15.01
N LEU A 310 12.75 -16.17 13.88
CA LEU A 310 11.54 -16.01 13.07
C LEU A 310 11.04 -17.34 12.50
N ALA A 311 11.95 -18.22 12.04
CA ALA A 311 11.59 -19.56 11.60
C ALA A 311 10.98 -20.42 12.72
N ALA A 312 11.53 -20.35 13.93
CA ALA A 312 10.97 -21.05 15.09
C ALA A 312 9.55 -20.57 15.43
N ARG A 313 9.23 -19.31 15.12
CA ARG A 313 7.90 -18.71 15.21
C ARG A 313 7.12 -18.76 13.89
N ARG A 314 7.49 -19.65 12.96
CA ARG A 314 6.74 -19.92 11.72
C ARG A 314 6.60 -18.72 10.76
N PHE A 315 7.49 -17.74 10.83
CA PHE A 315 7.59 -16.65 9.84
C PHE A 315 8.55 -16.99 8.69
N ASP A 316 8.88 -18.27 8.51
CA ASP A 316 9.65 -18.77 7.38
C ASP A 316 8.79 -19.07 6.14
N ALA A 317 7.47 -19.12 6.31
CA ALA A 317 6.48 -19.41 5.30
C ALA A 317 5.07 -19.06 5.80
N VAL A 318 4.12 -19.00 4.88
CA VAL A 318 2.69 -18.98 5.16
C VAL A 318 2.16 -20.42 5.20
N TYR A 319 1.35 -20.74 6.21
CA TYR A 319 0.84 -22.08 6.47
C TYR A 319 -0.69 -22.14 6.29
N LEU A 320 -1.14 -22.96 5.35
CA LEU A 320 -2.54 -23.11 4.95
C LEU A 320 -2.95 -24.58 4.88
N GLY A 321 -3.57 -25.07 5.95
CA GLY A 321 -3.78 -26.50 6.13
C GLY A 321 -2.43 -27.21 6.10
N ASP A 322 -2.28 -28.21 5.23
CA ASP A 322 -1.02 -28.94 5.06
C ASP A 322 -0.02 -28.24 4.12
N ARG A 323 -0.40 -27.11 3.49
CA ARG A 323 0.47 -26.36 2.58
C ARG A 323 1.41 -25.44 3.36
N ARG A 324 2.71 -25.55 3.07
CA ARG A 324 3.73 -24.56 3.45
C ARG A 324 4.14 -23.77 2.21
N VAL A 325 3.84 -22.48 2.18
CA VAL A 325 4.04 -21.61 1.02
C VAL A 325 5.05 -20.52 1.37
N GLY A 326 6.14 -20.38 0.61
CA GLY A 326 7.14 -19.35 0.90
C GLY A 326 6.53 -17.95 0.79
N PHE A 327 6.78 -17.07 1.76
CA PHE A 327 6.38 -15.67 1.63
C PHE A 327 7.05 -15.06 0.38
N ILE A 328 6.38 -14.14 -0.32
CA ILE A 328 6.75 -13.58 -1.64
C ILE A 328 7.02 -14.60 -2.77
N SER A 329 6.75 -15.90 -2.58
CA SER A 329 6.91 -16.91 -3.64
C SER A 329 5.82 -16.79 -4.72
N GLU A 330 6.06 -17.40 -5.88
CA GLU A 330 5.06 -17.51 -6.93
C GLU A 330 3.81 -18.27 -6.46
N ASP A 331 3.98 -19.31 -5.67
CA ASP A 331 2.87 -20.06 -5.07
C ASP A 331 2.06 -19.18 -4.11
N PHE A 332 2.73 -18.34 -3.31
CA PHE A 332 2.03 -17.41 -2.41
C PHE A 332 1.27 -16.37 -3.21
N ARG A 333 1.89 -15.78 -4.22
CA ARG A 333 1.21 -14.84 -5.13
C ARG A 333 0.00 -15.48 -5.79
N SER A 334 0.11 -16.74 -6.23
CA SER A 334 -0.97 -17.48 -6.89
C SER A 334 -2.16 -17.76 -5.97
N LEU A 335 -1.97 -17.77 -4.65
CA LEU A 335 -3.06 -17.87 -3.69
C LEU A 335 -4.11 -16.76 -3.88
N MET A 336 -3.68 -15.57 -4.34
CA MET A 336 -4.57 -14.46 -4.67
C MET A 336 -5.64 -14.87 -5.70
N LEU A 337 -5.27 -15.65 -6.71
CA LEU A 337 -6.24 -16.18 -7.68
C LEU A 337 -7.25 -17.11 -7.01
N GLU A 338 -6.81 -18.01 -6.12
CA GLU A 338 -7.70 -18.91 -5.39
C GLU A 338 -8.74 -18.11 -4.56
N ILE A 339 -8.28 -17.09 -3.84
CA ILE A 339 -9.12 -16.21 -3.02
C ILE A 339 -10.11 -15.42 -3.88
N TRP A 340 -9.63 -14.86 -4.99
CA TRP A 340 -10.46 -14.07 -5.88
C TRP A 340 -11.46 -14.88 -6.66
N GLN A 341 -11.19 -16.16 -6.94
CA GLN A 341 -12.20 -17.07 -7.46
C GLN A 341 -13.38 -17.19 -6.50
N VAL A 342 -13.14 -17.24 -5.19
CA VAL A 342 -14.24 -17.23 -4.21
C VAL A 342 -15.02 -15.92 -4.30
N LYS A 343 -14.33 -14.77 -4.20
CA LYS A 343 -15.00 -13.46 -4.23
C LYS A 343 -15.74 -13.22 -5.55
N TYR A 344 -15.05 -13.28 -6.68
CA TYR A 344 -15.58 -12.82 -7.97
C TYR A 344 -16.30 -13.90 -8.76
N LEU A 345 -16.09 -15.19 -8.49
CA LEU A 345 -16.86 -16.23 -9.16
C LEU A 345 -17.93 -16.80 -8.26
N GLN A 346 -17.67 -17.09 -6.99
CA GLN A 346 -18.68 -17.81 -6.17
C GLN A 346 -19.77 -16.89 -5.62
N ILE A 347 -19.52 -15.58 -5.46
CA ILE A 347 -20.51 -14.61 -5.00
C ILE A 347 -21.17 -13.92 -6.21
N PRO A 348 -22.47 -14.18 -6.50
CA PRO A 348 -23.11 -13.73 -7.75
C PRO A 348 -23.05 -12.22 -7.99
N ARG A 349 -23.24 -11.39 -6.96
CA ARG A 349 -23.21 -9.93 -7.10
C ARG A 349 -21.85 -9.39 -7.52
N PHE A 350 -20.76 -9.99 -7.04
CA PHE A 350 -19.41 -9.58 -7.42
C PHE A 350 -19.02 -10.13 -8.79
N ARG A 351 -19.51 -11.33 -9.14
CA ARG A 351 -19.40 -11.87 -10.50
C ARG A 351 -20.05 -10.93 -11.53
N GLU A 352 -21.24 -10.41 -11.23
CA GLU A 352 -21.93 -9.51 -12.14
C GLU A 352 -21.16 -8.19 -12.32
N VAL A 353 -20.67 -7.60 -11.22
CA VAL A 353 -19.87 -6.37 -11.27
C VAL A 353 -18.65 -6.56 -12.16
N ILE A 354 -17.82 -7.57 -11.91
CA ILE A 354 -16.58 -7.76 -12.68
C ILE A 354 -16.88 -8.09 -14.16
N ARG A 355 -17.94 -8.86 -14.43
CA ARG A 355 -18.36 -9.23 -15.79
C ARG A 355 -18.84 -8.03 -16.60
N SER A 356 -19.52 -7.09 -15.96
CA SER A 356 -20.11 -5.91 -16.60
C SER A 356 -19.09 -4.91 -17.15
N ILE A 357 -17.83 -4.96 -16.69
CA ILE A 357 -16.80 -4.00 -17.07
C ILE A 357 -16.29 -4.30 -18.49
N PRO A 358 -16.29 -3.33 -19.43
CA PRO A 358 -15.81 -3.53 -20.80
C PRO A 358 -14.35 -3.98 -20.86
N MET A 359 -13.99 -4.79 -21.85
CA MET A 359 -12.63 -5.36 -21.97
C MET A 359 -11.56 -4.31 -22.26
N GLU A 360 -11.99 -3.23 -22.92
CA GLU A 360 -11.18 -2.07 -23.28
C GLU A 360 -10.74 -1.28 -22.05
N ILE A 361 -11.46 -1.43 -20.92
CA ILE A 361 -11.09 -0.87 -19.63
C ILE A 361 -10.22 -1.88 -18.90
N ARG A 362 -9.03 -1.49 -18.46
CA ARG A 362 -8.16 -2.30 -17.62
C ARG A 362 -8.56 -2.13 -16.17
N LEU A 363 -8.57 -3.24 -15.43
CA LEU A 363 -8.71 -3.19 -13.97
C LEU A 363 -7.32 -2.89 -13.40
N GLU A 364 -7.11 -1.67 -12.93
CA GLU A 364 -5.81 -1.20 -12.44
C GLU A 364 -5.90 -0.88 -10.95
N HIS A 365 -4.76 -0.99 -10.27
CA HIS A 365 -4.57 -0.56 -8.89
C HIS A 365 -3.48 0.51 -8.81
N PHE A 366 -3.61 1.40 -7.84
CA PHE A 366 -2.68 2.48 -7.62
C PHE A 366 -1.64 2.20 -6.53
N LEU A 367 -0.41 2.63 -6.79
CA LEU A 367 0.84 2.41 -6.04
C LEU A 367 0.89 2.93 -4.59
N ASN A 368 -0.02 3.80 -4.14
CA ASN A 368 -0.05 4.28 -2.74
C ASN A 368 -1.28 3.82 -1.96
N ASP A 369 -2.09 2.90 -2.49
CA ASP A 369 -2.83 2.05 -1.55
C ASP A 369 -1.77 1.26 -0.77
N GLY A 370 -2.07 0.82 0.44
CA GLY A 370 -1.20 -0.04 1.24
C GLY A 370 -0.98 -1.42 0.60
N ASP A 371 -0.57 -1.47 -0.66
CA ASP A 371 -0.28 -2.70 -1.39
C ASP A 371 0.96 -3.31 -0.75
N SER A 372 0.73 -4.45 -0.14
CA SER A 372 1.69 -5.14 0.70
C SER A 372 2.98 -5.47 -0.08
N PRO A 373 4.15 -5.46 0.58
CA PRO A 373 5.42 -5.87 -0.04
C PRO A 373 5.43 -7.34 -0.50
N ASP A 374 4.37 -8.09 -0.25
CA ASP A 374 4.28 -9.52 -0.50
C ASP A 374 3.89 -9.90 -1.95
N ILE A 375 3.13 -9.04 -2.64
CA ILE A 375 2.69 -9.22 -4.04
C ILE A 375 2.98 -7.95 -4.84
N PRO A 376 3.88 -8.01 -5.85
CA PRO A 376 4.09 -6.88 -6.73
C PRO A 376 2.80 -6.48 -7.46
N ILE A 377 2.50 -5.18 -7.50
CA ILE A 377 1.30 -4.62 -8.12
C ILE A 377 1.03 -5.13 -9.56
N PRO A 378 2.03 -5.27 -10.45
CA PRO A 378 1.77 -5.82 -11.79
C PRO A 378 1.18 -7.24 -11.76
N VAL A 379 1.54 -8.05 -10.76
CA VAL A 379 1.00 -9.40 -10.56
C VAL A 379 -0.46 -9.32 -10.11
N TYR A 380 -0.74 -8.44 -9.14
CA TYR A 380 -2.11 -8.16 -8.67
C TYR A 380 -3.03 -7.75 -9.84
N VAL A 381 -2.62 -6.76 -10.63
CA VAL A 381 -3.37 -6.26 -11.79
C VAL A 381 -3.61 -7.37 -12.82
N GLY A 382 -2.58 -8.18 -13.10
CA GLY A 382 -2.69 -9.31 -14.03
C GLY A 382 -3.79 -10.29 -13.59
N TYR A 383 -3.80 -10.67 -12.31
CA TYR A 383 -4.79 -11.59 -11.76
C TYR A 383 -6.20 -11.02 -11.79
N LEU A 384 -6.40 -9.71 -11.59
CA LEU A 384 -7.75 -9.14 -11.48
C LEU A 384 -8.40 -9.11 -12.86
N ASN A 385 -7.62 -8.76 -13.88
CA ASN A 385 -8.02 -8.86 -15.27
C ASN A 385 -8.27 -10.32 -15.69
N GLN A 386 -7.46 -11.29 -15.22
CA GLN A 386 -7.72 -12.71 -15.43
C GLN A 386 -9.06 -13.16 -14.82
N MET A 387 -9.41 -12.69 -13.62
CA MET A 387 -10.69 -12.99 -12.99
C MET A 387 -11.89 -12.50 -13.79
N ARG A 388 -11.77 -11.33 -14.43
CA ARG A 388 -12.79 -10.81 -15.32
C ARG A 388 -13.02 -11.73 -16.53
N GLU A 389 -11.96 -12.20 -17.16
CA GLU A 389 -12.05 -13.14 -18.28
C GLU A 389 -12.77 -14.42 -17.85
N LEU A 390 -12.40 -14.97 -16.70
CA LEU A 390 -13.05 -16.16 -16.13
C LEU A 390 -14.54 -15.95 -15.80
N ALA A 391 -14.92 -14.74 -15.35
CA ALA A 391 -16.31 -14.42 -15.06
C ALA A 391 -17.19 -14.32 -16.32
N ARG A 392 -16.59 -14.12 -17.50
CA ARG A 392 -17.27 -14.08 -18.80
C ARG A 392 -17.28 -15.43 -19.52
N GLY A 393 -16.26 -16.25 -19.32
CA GLY A 393 -16.07 -17.54 -19.99
C GLY A 393 -16.95 -18.69 -19.49
N LYS A 394 -18.04 -18.42 -18.78
CA LYS A 394 -18.99 -19.44 -18.29
C LYS A 394 -20.43 -19.04 -18.55
#